data_AF-A0A2I0R2W9-F1
#
_entry.id   AF-A0A2I0R2W9-F1
#
_cell.length_a   1.000
_cell.length_b   1.000
_cell.length_c   1.000
_cell.angle_alpha   90.00
_cell.angle_beta   90.00
_cell.angle_gamma   90.00
#
_symmetry.space_group_name_H-M   'P 1'
#
loop_
_entity.id
_entity.type
_entity.pdbx_description
1 polymer ?
#
loop_
_entity_poly.entity_id
_entity_poly.type
_entity_poly.pdbx_seq_one_letter_code
_entity_poly.pdbx_strand_id
1 'polypeptide(L)'
;MKTIKYLITLTLVTFLSLGCNKAINKGKEYTVEGRLMYNCETPIVNTEFSFRQGDPGILGLKKPLSLTVKTNAEGYFKIVYNGKEANVSDFKIRDGGTIMNNIPVFENIDLGNIYYNPTFSFKISLDVVNPYTSNDTLEIPNYNDIFNENNNRIYISGPFENGVIDTVLNYPDMSSIWYNSASTFYVKYRINNNSNWVETELEISNHCKGELYDAVIKID
;
A
#
# COMPACT_ATOMS: atom_id res chain seq x y z
N MET A 1 10.14 38.90 46.00
CA MET A 1 10.18 38.87 44.51
C MET A 1 11.44 38.25 43.89
N LYS A 2 12.49 37.87 44.63
CA LYS A 2 13.70 37.22 44.06
C LYS A 2 13.57 35.69 43.92
N THR A 3 12.80 35.04 44.79
CA THR A 3 12.57 33.59 44.83
C THR A 3 11.68 33.07 43.69
N ILE A 4 10.70 33.85 43.23
CA ILE A 4 9.82 33.49 42.11
C ILE A 4 10.57 33.45 40.77
N LYS A 5 11.54 34.35 40.56
CA LYS A 5 12.38 34.34 39.36
C LYS A 5 13.25 33.09 39.28
N TYR A 6 13.77 32.60 40.41
CA TYR A 6 14.58 31.38 40.45
C TYR A 6 13.76 30.12 40.15
N LEU A 7 12.51 30.05 40.63
CA LEU A 7 11.65 28.88 40.38
C LEU A 7 11.30 28.73 38.89
N ILE A 8 11.02 29.84 38.20
CA ILE A 8 10.67 29.84 36.76
C ILE A 8 11.88 29.48 35.90
N THR A 9 13.08 29.98 36.23
CA THR A 9 14.30 29.63 35.49
C THR A 9 14.70 28.17 35.68
N LEU A 10 14.50 27.61 36.89
CA LEU A 10 14.82 26.20 37.17
C LEU A 10 13.90 25.23 36.43
N THR A 11 12.62 25.57 36.28
CA THR A 11 11.65 24.73 35.53
C THR A 11 11.89 24.75 34.02
N LEU A 12 12.27 25.90 33.47
CA LEU A 12 12.58 26.02 32.03
C LEU A 12 13.86 25.23 31.63
N VAL A 13 14.86 25.17 32.50
CA VAL A 13 16.11 24.40 32.26
C VAL A 13 15.86 22.89 32.35
N THR A 14 14.95 22.42 33.21
CA THR A 14 14.58 20.99 33.29
C THR A 14 13.70 20.52 32.13
N PHE A 15 12.85 21.39 31.55
CA PHE A 15 12.09 21.03 30.35
C PHE A 15 12.96 21.00 29.09
N LEU A 16 14.03 21.80 29.02
CA LEU A 16 14.99 21.76 27.91
C LEU A 16 15.93 20.53 27.98
N SER A 17 16.20 19.99 29.16
CA SER A 17 17.03 18.78 29.33
C SER A 17 16.27 17.46 29.21
N LEU A 18 14.93 17.50 29.24
CA LEU A 18 14.04 16.39 28.86
C LEU A 18 13.72 16.37 27.36
N GLY A 19 14.40 17.21 26.55
CA GLY A 19 14.42 17.04 25.11
C GLY A 19 14.85 15.61 24.79
N CYS A 20 13.89 14.77 24.43
CA CYS A 20 14.06 13.38 24.05
C CYS A 20 15.39 13.19 23.32
N ASN A 21 16.37 12.63 24.01
CA ASN A 21 17.43 11.87 23.36
C ASN A 21 16.74 10.63 22.76
N LYS A 22 15.98 10.79 21.67
CA LYS A 22 16.06 9.80 20.61
C LYS A 22 17.53 9.85 20.25
N ALA A 23 18.30 8.90 20.78
CA ALA A 23 19.64 8.64 20.33
C ALA A 23 19.52 8.33 18.84
N ILE A 24 19.60 9.36 18.01
CA ILE A 24 19.71 9.23 16.56
C ILE A 24 21.04 8.49 16.41
N ASN A 25 20.95 7.18 16.22
CA ASN A 25 22.05 6.23 16.34
C ASN A 25 23.23 6.69 15.48
N LYS A 26 24.20 7.34 16.15
CA LYS A 26 25.34 8.01 15.54
C LYS A 26 26.39 7.00 15.11
N GLY A 27 26.08 6.16 14.11
CA GLY A 27 27.09 5.40 13.34
C GLY A 27 26.75 3.94 13.09
N LYS A 28 25.61 3.46 13.59
CA LYS A 28 25.15 2.10 13.36
C LYS A 28 24.79 1.91 11.89
N GLU A 29 25.23 0.80 11.32
CA GLU A 29 24.81 0.34 10.00
C GLU A 29 23.51 -0.44 10.09
N TYR A 30 22.67 -0.27 9.08
CA TYR A 30 21.40 -0.96 8.93
C TYR A 30 21.36 -1.63 7.57
N THR A 31 20.65 -2.75 7.51
CA THR A 31 20.49 -3.55 6.30
C THR A 31 19.03 -3.61 5.88
N VAL A 32 18.77 -3.38 4.59
CA VAL A 32 17.48 -3.72 3.96
C VAL A 32 17.76 -4.68 2.83
N GLU A 33 17.15 -5.86 2.88
CA GLU A 33 17.30 -6.89 1.87
C GLU A 33 15.94 -7.40 1.40
N GLY A 34 15.93 -8.06 0.25
CA GLY A 34 14.73 -8.60 -0.34
C GLY A 34 14.99 -9.09 -1.75
N ARG A 35 13.91 -9.43 -2.45
CA ARG A 35 13.93 -9.95 -3.81
C ARG A 35 12.90 -9.21 -4.66
N LEU A 36 13.34 -8.58 -5.75
CA LEU A 36 12.41 -7.97 -6.70
C LEU A 36 11.89 -9.01 -7.68
N MET A 37 10.58 -9.02 -7.84
CA MET A 37 9.81 -9.96 -8.62
C MET A 37 8.96 -9.19 -9.64
N TYR A 38 8.98 -9.59 -10.91
CA TYR A 38 8.15 -8.98 -11.95
C TYR A 38 6.69 -9.38 -11.74
N ASN A 39 6.50 -10.67 -11.46
CA ASN A 39 5.25 -11.33 -11.10
C ASN A 39 5.57 -12.43 -10.07
N CYS A 40 4.61 -13.31 -9.79
CA CYS A 40 4.75 -14.36 -8.77
C CYS A 40 5.84 -15.41 -9.04
N GLU A 41 6.33 -15.49 -10.28
CA GLU A 41 7.22 -16.57 -10.72
C GLU A 41 8.58 -16.05 -11.21
N THR A 42 8.61 -14.84 -11.77
CA THR A 42 9.76 -14.30 -12.50
C THR A 42 10.49 -13.24 -11.67
N PRO A 43 11.75 -13.48 -11.24
CA PRO A 43 12.56 -12.45 -10.60
C PRO A 43 13.00 -11.38 -11.60
N ILE A 44 13.18 -10.14 -11.10
CA ILE A 44 13.79 -9.04 -11.87
C ILE A 44 15.30 -9.09 -11.65
N VAL A 45 16.04 -9.57 -12.64
CA VAL A 45 17.47 -9.87 -12.52
C VAL A 45 18.34 -8.78 -13.12
N ASN A 46 19.48 -8.49 -12.48
CA ASN A 46 20.48 -7.53 -12.96
C ASN A 46 19.92 -6.12 -13.30
N THR A 47 18.84 -5.70 -12.63
CA THR A 47 18.15 -4.43 -12.90
C THR A 47 18.47 -3.42 -11.80
N GLU A 48 18.69 -2.17 -12.20
CA GLU A 48 18.89 -1.06 -11.27
C GLU A 48 17.55 -0.43 -10.87
N PHE A 49 17.44 -0.05 -9.61
CA PHE A 49 16.28 0.66 -9.06
C PHE A 49 16.74 1.68 -8.01
N SER A 50 15.86 2.62 -7.66
CA SER A 50 16.12 3.64 -6.66
C SER A 50 15.55 3.23 -5.30
N PHE A 51 16.39 3.31 -4.26
CA PHE A 51 16.00 3.21 -2.86
C PHE A 51 16.20 4.57 -2.20
N ARG A 52 15.10 5.22 -1.81
CA ARG A 52 15.15 6.64 -1.41
C ARG A 52 14.21 6.96 -0.25
N GLN A 53 14.62 7.89 0.60
CA GLN A 53 13.76 8.44 1.66
C GLN A 53 12.80 9.52 1.15
N GLY A 54 11.67 9.67 1.83
CA GLY A 54 10.81 10.84 1.68
C GLY A 54 11.53 12.15 2.03
N ASP A 55 10.99 13.27 1.55
CA ASP A 55 11.46 14.60 1.95
C ASP A 55 11.20 14.79 3.45
N PRO A 56 12.15 15.35 4.22
CA PRO A 56 12.13 15.31 5.67
C PRO A 56 11.16 16.32 6.32
N GLY A 57 10.16 16.81 5.57
CA GLY A 57 9.26 17.88 6.00
C GLY A 57 9.96 19.22 6.27
N ILE A 58 9.21 20.21 6.76
CA ILE A 58 9.65 21.61 6.96
C ILE A 58 10.74 21.74 8.04
N LEU A 59 10.88 20.75 8.94
CA LEU A 59 11.83 20.75 10.06
C LEU A 59 13.06 19.85 9.83
N GLY A 60 13.17 19.25 8.65
CA GLY A 60 14.17 18.25 8.32
C GLY A 60 15.53 18.83 7.92
N LEU A 61 16.52 18.77 8.81
CA LEU A 61 17.88 19.27 8.53
C LEU A 61 18.73 18.38 7.62
N LYS A 62 18.32 17.13 7.37
CA LYS A 62 19.09 16.17 6.56
C LYS A 62 18.41 15.88 5.23
N LYS A 63 19.19 15.99 4.15
CA LYS A 63 18.75 15.58 2.81
C LYS A 63 18.32 14.11 2.81
N PRO A 64 17.27 13.73 2.06
CA PRO A 64 16.89 12.33 1.89
C PRO A 64 18.06 11.50 1.37
N LEU A 65 18.32 10.36 2.01
CA LEU A 65 19.21 9.36 1.44
C LEU A 65 18.57 8.81 0.16
N SER A 66 19.37 8.68 -0.89
CA SER A 66 18.97 8.12 -2.17
C SER A 66 20.11 7.27 -2.71
N LEU A 67 19.84 6.00 -2.94
CA LEU A 67 20.78 5.00 -3.43
C LEU A 67 20.26 4.41 -4.74
N THR A 68 21.17 4.11 -5.65
CA THR A 68 20.90 3.23 -6.79
C THR A 68 21.36 1.84 -6.39
N VAL A 69 20.46 0.87 -6.51
CA VAL A 69 20.66 -0.52 -6.09
C VAL A 69 20.45 -1.40 -7.30
N LYS A 70 21.22 -2.48 -7.42
CA LYS A 70 21.10 -3.44 -8.52
C LYS A 70 20.80 -4.83 -7.97
N THR A 71 19.83 -5.51 -8.57
CA THR A 71 19.55 -6.91 -8.22
C THR A 71 20.62 -7.85 -8.79
N ASN A 72 20.79 -9.01 -8.16
CA ASN A 72 21.68 -10.06 -8.65
C ASN A 72 21.00 -10.93 -9.74
N ALA A 73 21.62 -12.05 -10.11
CA ALA A 73 21.14 -12.97 -11.14
C ALA A 73 19.85 -13.73 -10.75
N GLU A 74 19.47 -13.73 -9.48
CA GLU A 74 18.24 -14.34 -8.97
C GLU A 74 17.20 -13.30 -8.51
N GLY A 75 17.49 -12.00 -8.66
CA GLY A 75 16.60 -10.89 -8.30
C GLY A 75 16.74 -10.39 -6.86
N TYR A 76 17.68 -10.92 -6.08
CA TYR A 76 17.94 -10.45 -4.72
C TYR A 76 18.73 -9.14 -4.71
N PHE A 77 18.50 -8.34 -3.69
CA PHE A 77 19.29 -7.16 -3.40
C PHE A 77 19.57 -7.07 -1.90
N LYS A 78 20.65 -6.35 -1.57
CA LYS A 78 21.02 -6.01 -0.20
C LYS A 78 21.55 -4.59 -0.17
N ILE A 79 20.99 -3.79 0.73
CA ILE A 79 21.32 -2.39 0.92
C ILE A 79 21.91 -2.27 2.31
N VAL A 80 23.11 -1.72 2.42
CA VAL A 80 23.73 -1.38 3.71
C VAL A 80 23.89 0.12 3.75
N TYR A 81 23.40 0.76 4.81
CA TYR A 81 23.50 2.21 4.95
C TYR A 81 23.81 2.61 6.39
N ASN A 82 24.48 3.75 6.56
CA ASN A 82 24.75 4.30 7.89
C ASN A 82 23.58 5.13 8.38
N GLY A 83 23.10 4.88 9.61
CA GLY A 83 22.03 5.68 10.21
C GLY A 83 22.37 7.17 10.38
N LYS A 84 23.65 7.56 10.35
CA LYS A 84 24.05 8.97 10.31
C LYS A 84 23.69 9.66 9.01
N GLU A 85 23.56 8.94 7.90
CA GLU A 85 23.26 9.51 6.59
C GLU A 85 21.77 9.60 6.35
N ALA A 86 21.00 8.69 6.95
CA ALA A 86 19.55 8.68 6.85
C ALA A 86 18.89 9.83 7.65
N ASN A 87 17.78 10.31 7.11
CA ASN A 87 16.80 11.15 7.82
C ASN A 87 15.75 10.27 8.52
N VAL A 88 14.72 10.88 9.11
CA VAL A 88 13.67 10.16 9.86
C VAL A 88 12.51 9.65 9.00
N SER A 89 12.48 9.98 7.71
CA SER A 89 11.43 9.57 6.80
C SER A 89 11.67 8.13 6.33
N ASP A 90 10.58 7.41 6.11
CA ASP A 90 10.63 6.05 5.59
C ASP A 90 11.22 5.99 4.18
N PHE A 91 11.76 4.82 3.86
CA PHE A 91 12.24 4.50 2.53
C PHE A 91 11.12 4.03 1.61
N LYS A 92 11.39 4.16 0.31
CA LYS A 92 10.60 3.60 -0.78
C LYS A 92 11.52 3.02 -1.85
N ILE A 93 11.02 2.00 -2.53
CA ILE A 93 11.62 1.39 -3.72
C ILE A 93 10.93 1.94 -4.96
N ARG A 94 11.69 2.38 -5.95
CA ARG A 94 11.20 3.04 -7.16
C ARG A 94 11.94 2.60 -8.40
N ASP A 95 11.21 2.46 -9.50
CA ASP A 95 11.74 2.36 -10.86
C ASP A 95 10.63 2.84 -11.81
N GLY A 96 10.80 4.03 -12.41
CA GLY A 96 9.76 4.75 -13.17
C GLY A 96 8.53 5.22 -12.36
N GLY A 97 8.16 4.49 -11.31
CA GLY A 97 7.08 4.75 -10.35
C GLY A 97 7.48 4.29 -8.95
N THR A 98 6.51 4.15 -8.05
CA THR A 98 6.75 3.63 -6.70
C THR A 98 6.29 2.18 -6.62
N ILE A 99 7.22 1.28 -6.29
CA ILE A 99 6.96 -0.16 -6.16
C ILE A 99 6.51 -0.48 -4.73
N MET A 100 7.27 0.02 -3.74
CA MET A 100 6.97 -0.19 -2.32
C MET A 100 7.24 1.08 -1.51
N ASN A 101 6.37 1.33 -0.52
CA ASN A 101 6.43 2.45 0.41
C ASN A 101 6.59 2.02 1.86
N ASN A 102 6.84 3.01 2.73
CA ASN A 102 6.83 2.91 4.18
C ASN A 102 7.79 1.86 4.76
N ILE A 103 8.92 1.65 4.09
CA ILE A 103 9.97 0.78 4.62
C ILE A 103 10.64 1.55 5.78
N PRO A 104 10.56 1.07 7.03
CA PRO A 104 11.02 1.84 8.17
C PRO A 104 12.53 2.10 8.12
N VAL A 105 12.92 3.25 8.66
CA VAL A 105 14.32 3.62 8.83
C VAL A 105 14.83 3.19 10.20
N PHE A 106 16.12 2.81 10.26
CA PHE A 106 16.84 2.40 11.48
C PHE A 106 16.49 1.00 11.99
N GLU A 107 16.10 0.13 11.07
CA GLU A 107 15.82 -1.28 11.32
C GLU A 107 16.56 -2.15 10.33
N ASN A 108 16.90 -3.37 10.73
CA ASN A 108 17.36 -4.39 9.80
C ASN A 108 16.12 -5.13 9.30
N ILE A 109 15.89 -5.12 7.99
CA ILE A 109 14.63 -5.57 7.40
C ILE A 109 14.92 -6.55 6.28
N ASP A 110 14.25 -7.70 6.33
CA ASP A 110 14.03 -8.57 5.19
C ASP A 110 12.62 -8.30 4.66
N LEU A 111 12.54 -7.74 3.46
CA LEU A 111 11.29 -7.40 2.79
C LEU A 111 10.65 -8.62 2.10
N GLY A 112 11.34 -9.76 2.03
CA GLY A 112 10.92 -10.92 1.27
C GLY A 112 10.81 -10.62 -0.22
N ASN A 113 9.77 -11.17 -0.86
CA ASN A 113 9.48 -10.92 -2.26
C ASN A 113 8.64 -9.65 -2.43
N ILE A 114 9.12 -8.76 -3.30
CA ILE A 114 8.49 -7.48 -3.61
C ILE A 114 8.08 -7.53 -5.08
N TYR A 115 6.79 -7.35 -5.35
CA TYR A 115 6.24 -7.51 -6.69
C TYR A 115 6.10 -6.16 -7.38
N TYR A 116 6.61 -6.05 -8.61
CA TYR A 116 6.55 -4.83 -9.41
C TYR A 116 5.13 -4.58 -9.94
N ASN A 117 4.48 -5.62 -10.48
CA ASN A 117 3.11 -5.57 -10.98
C ASN A 117 2.32 -6.76 -10.37
N PRO A 118 1.98 -6.70 -9.08
CA PRO A 118 1.14 -7.73 -8.49
C PRO A 118 -0.21 -7.77 -9.19
N THR A 119 -0.72 -8.98 -9.41
CA THR A 119 -2.10 -9.21 -9.83
C THR A 119 -2.83 -9.97 -8.73
N PHE A 120 -4.15 -9.87 -8.69
CA PHE A 120 -4.97 -10.68 -7.81
C PHE A 120 -6.25 -11.10 -8.54
N SER A 121 -6.91 -12.13 -8.05
CA SER A 121 -8.17 -12.60 -8.62
C SER A 121 -9.25 -12.50 -7.57
N PHE A 122 -10.47 -12.13 -7.96
CA PHE A 122 -11.59 -12.04 -7.03
C PHE A 122 -12.89 -12.43 -7.71
N LYS A 123 -13.87 -12.82 -6.93
CA LYS A 123 -15.24 -13.03 -7.39
C LYS A 123 -16.14 -11.97 -6.77
N ILE A 124 -17.18 -11.59 -7.49
CA ILE A 124 -18.21 -10.67 -7.01
C ILE A 124 -19.43 -11.49 -6.67
N SER A 125 -19.89 -11.42 -5.42
CA SER A 125 -21.02 -12.17 -4.90
C SER A 125 -22.10 -11.22 -4.40
N LEU A 126 -23.37 -11.59 -4.56
CA LEU A 126 -24.51 -10.89 -3.97
C LEU A 126 -24.96 -11.58 -2.69
N ASP A 127 -25.20 -10.76 -1.66
CA ASP A 127 -25.89 -11.10 -0.42
C ASP A 127 -27.10 -10.16 -0.29
N VAL A 128 -28.27 -10.69 -0.66
CA VAL A 128 -29.54 -9.98 -0.83
C VAL A 128 -30.43 -10.26 0.37
N VAL A 129 -30.70 -9.21 1.15
CA VAL A 129 -31.51 -9.30 2.38
C VAL A 129 -32.94 -8.82 2.13
N ASN A 130 -33.13 -7.77 1.31
CA ASN A 130 -34.43 -7.17 1.06
C ASN A 130 -34.91 -7.36 -0.39
N PRO A 131 -36.24 -7.43 -0.61
CA PRO A 131 -36.78 -7.71 -1.93
C PRO A 131 -36.71 -6.47 -2.84
N TYR A 132 -35.72 -6.46 -3.73
CA TYR A 132 -35.76 -5.67 -4.95
C TYR A 132 -36.71 -6.34 -5.96
N THR A 133 -37.25 -5.54 -6.86
CA THR A 133 -38.26 -5.92 -7.84
C THR A 133 -37.68 -6.13 -9.23
N SER A 134 -38.49 -6.62 -10.16
CA SER A 134 -38.13 -6.73 -11.58
C SER A 134 -37.88 -5.39 -12.28
N ASN A 135 -38.22 -4.27 -11.65
CA ASN A 135 -37.97 -2.93 -12.18
C ASN A 135 -36.59 -2.40 -11.77
N ASP A 136 -35.92 -3.08 -10.85
CA ASP A 136 -34.63 -2.65 -10.34
C ASP A 136 -33.48 -3.14 -11.22
N THR A 137 -32.39 -2.38 -11.28
CA THR A 137 -31.18 -2.78 -12.02
C THR A 137 -29.95 -2.49 -11.18
N LEU A 138 -29.16 -3.52 -10.93
CA LEU A 138 -27.82 -3.42 -10.37
C LEU A 138 -26.83 -3.10 -11.49
N GLU A 139 -26.02 -2.08 -11.27
CA GLU A 139 -24.90 -1.72 -12.14
C GLU A 139 -23.58 -1.87 -11.39
N ILE A 140 -22.65 -2.58 -12.00
CA ILE A 140 -21.27 -2.73 -11.52
C ILE A 140 -20.29 -2.40 -12.66
N PRO A 141 -19.08 -1.92 -12.38
CA PRO A 141 -18.02 -1.86 -13.38
C PRO A 141 -17.71 -3.27 -13.88
N ASN A 142 -17.49 -3.40 -15.19
CA ASN A 142 -16.97 -4.64 -15.76
C ASN A 142 -15.45 -4.69 -15.49
N TYR A 143 -15.05 -5.32 -14.40
CA TYR A 143 -13.65 -5.40 -14.00
C TYR A 143 -12.79 -6.27 -14.93
N ASN A 144 -13.42 -7.17 -15.70
CA ASN A 144 -12.76 -7.94 -16.75
C ASN A 144 -12.48 -7.09 -18.01
N ASP A 145 -13.15 -5.95 -18.19
CA ASP A 145 -13.03 -5.10 -19.38
C ASP A 145 -13.12 -3.59 -19.05
N ILE A 146 -12.49 -3.18 -17.94
CA ILE A 146 -12.70 -1.86 -17.33
C ILE A 146 -12.28 -0.69 -18.23
N PHE A 147 -11.36 -0.94 -19.18
CA PHE A 147 -10.81 0.05 -20.10
C PHE A 147 -11.59 0.15 -21.42
N ASN A 148 -12.55 -0.73 -21.67
CA ASN A 148 -13.39 -0.67 -22.86
C ASN A 148 -14.60 0.23 -22.59
N GLU A 149 -14.54 1.46 -23.09
CA GLU A 149 -15.60 2.46 -22.89
C GLU A 149 -17.00 2.00 -23.34
N ASN A 150 -17.08 1.01 -24.23
CA ASN A 150 -18.34 0.46 -24.73
C ASN A 150 -18.88 -0.71 -23.89
N ASN A 151 -18.08 -1.26 -22.97
CA ASN A 151 -18.39 -2.48 -22.24
C ASN A 151 -17.88 -2.49 -20.79
N ASN A 152 -17.58 -1.31 -20.22
CA ASN A 152 -17.02 -1.16 -18.87
C ASN A 152 -18.07 -1.27 -17.75
N ARG A 153 -19.27 -1.75 -18.06
CA ARG A 153 -20.39 -1.93 -17.12
C ARG A 153 -21.09 -3.26 -17.33
N ILE A 154 -21.48 -3.88 -16.23
CA ILE A 154 -22.39 -5.03 -16.19
C ILE A 154 -23.69 -4.54 -15.56
N TYR A 155 -24.81 -4.87 -16.20
CA TYR A 155 -26.16 -4.57 -15.72
C TYR A 155 -26.88 -5.88 -15.43
N ILE A 156 -27.42 -6.01 -14.21
CA ILE A 156 -28.17 -7.18 -13.76
C ILE A 156 -29.57 -6.70 -13.40
N SER A 157 -30.59 -7.23 -14.06
CA SER A 157 -31.98 -6.93 -13.74
C SER A 157 -32.42 -7.66 -12.48
N GLY A 158 -33.24 -7.00 -11.66
CA GLY A 158 -33.88 -7.63 -10.52
C GLY A 158 -35.01 -8.60 -10.93
N PRO A 159 -35.62 -9.30 -9.97
CA PRO A 159 -35.20 -9.39 -8.57
C PRO A 159 -33.83 -10.06 -8.45
N PHE A 160 -33.02 -9.61 -7.48
CA PHE A 160 -31.67 -10.14 -7.29
C PHE A 160 -31.71 -11.43 -6.48
N GLU A 161 -30.77 -12.33 -6.78
CA GLU A 161 -30.60 -13.60 -6.06
C GLU A 161 -29.18 -13.67 -5.46
N ASN A 162 -29.06 -14.41 -4.35
CA ASN A 162 -27.76 -14.68 -3.75
C ASN A 162 -26.91 -15.54 -4.68
N GLY A 163 -25.64 -15.17 -4.82
CA GLY A 163 -24.72 -15.97 -5.62
C GLY A 163 -23.57 -15.16 -6.22
N VAL A 164 -22.70 -15.87 -6.93
CA VAL A 164 -21.60 -15.25 -7.67
C VAL A 164 -22.15 -14.69 -8.97
N ILE A 165 -21.88 -13.41 -9.22
CA ILE A 165 -22.35 -12.71 -10.42
C ILE A 165 -21.23 -12.41 -11.42
N ASP A 166 -19.97 -12.35 -10.96
CA ASP A 166 -18.82 -12.23 -11.84
C ASP A 166 -17.58 -12.85 -11.19
N THR A 167 -16.60 -13.23 -12.02
CA THR A 167 -15.28 -13.69 -11.59
C THR A 167 -14.22 -12.98 -12.40
N VAL A 168 -13.29 -12.32 -11.70
CA VAL A 168 -12.24 -11.49 -12.26
C VAL A 168 -10.91 -12.16 -12.01
N LEU A 169 -10.17 -12.44 -13.07
CA LEU A 169 -8.88 -13.11 -13.00
C LEU A 169 -7.75 -12.15 -13.31
N ASN A 170 -6.67 -12.25 -12.53
CA ASN A 170 -5.43 -11.49 -12.75
C ASN A 170 -5.65 -9.97 -12.87
N TYR A 171 -6.55 -9.42 -12.07
CA TYR A 171 -6.78 -7.99 -12.01
C TYR A 171 -5.49 -7.29 -11.58
N PRO A 172 -4.99 -6.30 -12.35
CA PRO A 172 -3.77 -5.59 -12.00
C PRO A 172 -4.04 -4.73 -10.77
N ASP A 173 -3.28 -4.95 -9.70
CA ASP A 173 -3.29 -4.01 -8.57
C ASP A 173 -2.56 -2.74 -9.01
N MET A 174 -3.29 -1.63 -9.06
CA MET A 174 -2.76 -0.34 -9.49
C MET A 174 -2.15 0.46 -8.33
N SER A 175 -2.16 -0.08 -7.11
CA SER A 175 -1.66 0.60 -5.93
C SER A 175 -0.20 0.22 -5.63
N SER A 176 0.58 1.20 -5.16
CA SER A 176 1.90 0.91 -4.62
C SER A 176 1.77 0.09 -3.34
N ILE A 177 2.57 -0.97 -3.18
CA ILE A 177 2.55 -1.82 -1.98
C ILE A 177 3.09 -1.03 -0.78
N TRP A 178 2.49 -1.22 0.40
CA TRP A 178 2.96 -0.66 1.66
C TRP A 178 3.62 -1.75 2.50
N TYR A 179 4.80 -1.49 3.04
CA TYR A 179 5.47 -2.45 3.92
C TYR A 179 4.59 -2.80 5.12
N ASN A 180 4.44 -4.10 5.41
CA ASN A 180 3.61 -4.66 6.49
C ASN A 180 2.16 -4.15 6.52
N SER A 181 1.59 -3.81 5.37
CA SER A 181 0.17 -3.49 5.24
C SER A 181 -0.45 -4.35 4.14
N ALA A 182 -1.68 -4.78 4.34
CA ALA A 182 -2.47 -5.31 3.25
C ALA A 182 -2.86 -4.18 2.29
N SER A 183 -2.98 -4.52 1.01
CA SER A 183 -3.56 -3.60 0.01
C SER A 183 -5.08 -3.69 0.12
N THR A 184 -5.76 -2.55 -0.03
CA THR A 184 -7.23 -2.50 -0.05
C THR A 184 -7.71 -2.25 -1.48
N PHE A 185 -8.66 -3.05 -1.94
CA PHE A 185 -9.37 -2.86 -3.20
C PHE A 185 -10.87 -2.63 -2.95
N TYR A 186 -11.52 -1.85 -3.82
CA TYR A 186 -12.93 -1.52 -3.69
C TYR A 186 -13.71 -1.94 -4.93
N VAL A 187 -14.70 -2.81 -4.73
CA VAL A 187 -15.70 -3.12 -5.76
C VAL A 187 -16.85 -2.13 -5.63
N LYS A 188 -17.16 -1.43 -6.72
CA LYS A 188 -18.20 -0.40 -6.76
C LYS A 188 -19.48 -0.96 -7.34
N TYR A 189 -20.61 -0.50 -6.83
CA TYR A 189 -21.92 -0.83 -7.38
C TYR A 189 -22.92 0.30 -7.16
N ARG A 190 -24.03 0.26 -7.88
CA ARG A 190 -25.20 1.11 -7.63
C ARG A 190 -26.47 0.46 -8.14
N ILE A 191 -27.61 0.89 -7.63
CA ILE A 191 -28.93 0.41 -8.04
C ILE A 191 -29.70 1.56 -8.71
N ASN A 192 -30.43 1.26 -9.78
CA ASN A 192 -31.32 2.16 -10.51
C ASN A 192 -30.67 3.46 -11.01
N ASN A 193 -29.42 3.36 -11.46
CA ASN A 193 -28.66 4.52 -11.96
C ASN A 193 -28.57 5.67 -10.94
N ASN A 194 -28.55 5.36 -9.65
CA ASN A 194 -28.26 6.33 -8.60
C ASN A 194 -26.93 7.05 -8.91
N SER A 195 -26.86 8.36 -8.66
CA SER A 195 -25.64 9.14 -8.92
C SER A 195 -24.47 8.69 -8.05
N ASN A 196 -24.74 8.09 -6.90
CA ASN A 196 -23.72 7.69 -5.93
C ASN A 196 -23.38 6.21 -6.09
N TRP A 197 -22.10 5.93 -6.28
CA TRP A 197 -21.56 4.58 -6.18
C TRP A 197 -21.37 4.20 -4.72
N VAL A 198 -21.76 2.98 -4.38
CA VAL A 198 -21.45 2.32 -3.11
C VAL A 198 -20.22 1.44 -3.32
N GLU A 199 -19.42 1.24 -2.29
CA GLU A 199 -18.16 0.49 -2.34
C GLU A 199 -18.22 -0.67 -1.34
N THR A 200 -17.77 -1.84 -1.76
CA THR A 200 -17.45 -2.97 -0.87
C THR A 200 -15.94 -3.18 -0.86
N GLU A 201 -15.40 -3.34 0.34
CA GLU A 201 -13.96 -3.41 0.58
C GLU A 201 -13.44 -4.85 0.51
N LEU A 202 -12.26 -5.00 -0.07
CA LEU A 202 -11.50 -6.24 -0.17
C LEU A 202 -10.09 -6.01 0.37
N GLU A 203 -9.70 -6.79 1.37
CA GLU A 203 -8.33 -6.81 1.85
C GLU A 203 -7.51 -7.85 1.08
N ILE A 204 -6.51 -7.38 0.33
CA ILE A 204 -5.59 -8.19 -0.45
C ILE A 204 -4.34 -8.45 0.38
N SER A 205 -4.31 -9.62 1.02
CA SER A 205 -3.24 -10.01 1.93
C SER A 205 -2.09 -10.77 1.24
N ASN A 206 -2.33 -11.32 0.05
CA ASN A 206 -1.33 -12.07 -0.72
C ASN A 206 -1.54 -12.01 -2.24
N HIS A 207 -0.60 -11.40 -2.95
CA HIS A 207 -0.68 -11.20 -4.39
C HIS A 207 -0.25 -12.41 -5.25
N CYS A 208 0.03 -13.59 -4.66
CA CYS A 208 0.64 -14.70 -5.40
C CYS A 208 0.14 -16.11 -5.05
N LYS A 209 -0.91 -16.25 -4.24
CA LYS A 209 -1.44 -17.57 -3.86
C LYS A 209 -2.48 -18.15 -4.82
N GLY A 210 -2.82 -17.44 -5.90
CA GLY A 210 -3.93 -17.84 -6.79
C GLY A 210 -5.28 -17.88 -6.06
N GLU A 211 -5.38 -17.24 -4.90
CA GLU A 211 -6.60 -17.15 -4.11
C GLU A 211 -7.61 -16.24 -4.83
N LEU A 212 -8.87 -16.66 -4.82
CA LEU A 212 -10.00 -15.85 -5.26
C LEU A 212 -10.56 -15.11 -4.03
N TYR A 213 -10.28 -13.82 -3.93
CA TYR A 213 -10.88 -12.96 -2.91
C TYR A 213 -12.40 -12.83 -3.14
N ASP A 214 -13.20 -12.70 -2.07
CA ASP A 214 -14.66 -12.64 -2.16
C ASP A 214 -15.17 -11.22 -1.93
N ALA A 215 -15.64 -10.58 -2.99
CA ALA A 215 -16.24 -9.24 -2.94
C ALA A 215 -17.73 -9.39 -2.73
N VAL A 216 -18.18 -9.27 -1.48
CA VAL A 216 -19.60 -9.43 -1.16
C VAL A 216 -20.29 -8.08 -1.24
N ILE A 217 -21.15 -7.90 -2.24
CA ILE A 217 -22.07 -6.78 -2.34
C ILE A 217 -23.29 -7.11 -1.51
N LYS A 218 -23.50 -6.34 -0.44
CA LYS A 218 -24.69 -6.44 0.39
C LYS A 218 -25.79 -5.54 -0.16
N ILE A 219 -26.92 -6.15 -0.45
CA ILE A 219 -28.10 -5.50 -0.98
C ILE A 219 -29.18 -5.53 0.10
N ASP A 220 -29.27 -4.41 0.82
CA ASP A 220 -30.33 -4.07 1.77
C ASP A 220 -31.38 -3.16 1.12
#